data_AF-A0A849QFT7-F1
#
_entry.id   AF-A0A849QFT7-F1
#
_cell.length_a   1.000
_cell.length_b   1.000
_cell.length_c   1.000
_cell.angle_alpha   90.00
_cell.angle_beta   90.00
_cell.angle_gamma   90.00
#
_symmetry.space_group_name_H-M   'P 1'
#
loop_
_entity.id
_entity.type
_entity.pdbx_description
1 polymer ?
#
loop_
_entity_poly.entity_id
_entity_poly.type
_entity_poly.pdbx_seq_one_letter_code
_entity_poly.pdbx_strand_id
1 'polypeptide(L)' 'MTAIAHETKHDTITIPKDLFEDMLSSYHKMEQIMATLEVSLDKETMDSIKRSKVDMENGDFVDCSFDEINDVLA' A
#
# COMPACT_ATOMS: atom_id res chain seq x y z
N MET A 1 -28.94 -28.45 22.27
CA MET A 1 -27.83 -27.55 21.89
C MET A 1 -27.90 -27.37 20.39
N THR A 2 -28.58 -26.32 19.95
CA THR A 2 -28.85 -26.07 18.53
C THR A 2 -27.72 -25.23 17.99
N ALA A 3 -27.02 -25.76 16.98
CA ALA A 3 -25.93 -25.07 16.30
C ALA A 3 -26.46 -23.75 15.71
N ILE A 4 -25.82 -22.66 16.11
CA ILE A 4 -26.12 -21.32 15.61
C ILE A 4 -25.56 -21.28 14.19
N ALA A 5 -26.43 -21.11 13.20
CA ALA A 5 -26.03 -20.88 11.82
C ALA A 5 -25.14 -19.63 11.78
N HIS A 6 -23.88 -19.82 11.41
CA HIS A 6 -22.95 -18.73 11.14
C HIS A 6 -23.38 -18.11 9.80
N GLU A 7 -24.14 -17.02 9.86
CA GLU A 7 -24.54 -16.25 8.70
C GLU A 7 -23.30 -15.49 8.18
N THR A 8 -22.62 -16.03 7.17
CA THR A 8 -21.53 -15.36 6.45
C THR A 8 -22.10 -14.20 5.64
N LYS A 9 -22.16 -13.01 6.26
CA LYS A 9 -22.50 -11.75 5.58
C LYS A 9 -21.32 -11.28 4.73
N HIS A 10 -21.42 -11.53 3.43
CA HIS A 10 -20.68 -10.92 2.30
C HIS A 10 -19.42 -10.08 2.61
N ASP A 11 -18.25 -10.64 2.33
CA ASP A 11 -16.91 -10.02 2.34
C ASP A 11 -16.71 -9.01 1.19
N THR A 12 -17.60 -8.03 1.06
CA THR A 12 -17.52 -7.04 -0.02
C THR A 12 -17.47 -5.63 0.54
N ILE A 13 -16.36 -4.94 0.28
CA ILE A 13 -16.20 -3.51 0.58
C ILE A 13 -16.70 -2.71 -0.62
N THR A 14 -17.59 -1.76 -0.38
CA THR A 14 -18.06 -0.83 -1.42
C THR A 14 -17.19 0.42 -1.40
N ILE A 15 -16.58 0.72 -2.54
CA ILE A 15 -15.75 1.91 -2.75
C ILE A 15 -16.33 2.74 -3.89
N PRO A 16 -16.34 4.09 -3.78
CA PRO A 16 -16.70 4.96 -4.89
C PRO A 16 -15.83 4.66 -6.12
N LYS A 17 -16.47 4.64 -7.30
CA LYS A 17 -15.79 4.29 -8.55
C LYS A 17 -14.59 5.20 -8.81
N ASP A 18 -14.76 6.51 -8.64
CA ASP A 18 -13.70 7.50 -8.88
C ASP A 18 -12.49 7.25 -7.97
N LEU A 19 -12.75 6.92 -6.69
CA LEU A 19 -11.69 6.56 -5.74
C LEU A 19 -10.95 5.29 -6.16
N PHE A 20 -11.66 4.28 -6.65
CA PHE A 20 -11.04 3.05 -7.14
C PHE A 20 -10.18 3.29 -8.39
N GLU A 21 -10.64 4.13 -9.31
CA GLU A 21 -9.89 4.51 -10.51
C GLU A 21 -8.61 5.29 -10.14
N ASP A 22 -8.70 6.21 -9.18
CA ASP A 22 -7.55 6.96 -8.66
C ASP A 22 -6.52 6.04 -7.98
N MET A 23 -6.99 5.06 -7.20
CA MET A 23 -6.14 4.04 -6.57
C MET A 23 -5.41 3.19 -7.63
N LEU A 24 -6.12 2.73 -8.66
CA LEU A 24 -5.52 1.96 -9.76
C LEU A 24 -4.49 2.77 -10.54
N SER A 25 -4.79 4.04 -10.82
CA SER A 25 -3.88 4.95 -11.51
C SER A 25 -2.59 5.15 -10.73
N SER A 26 -2.71 5.39 -9.42
CA SER A 26 -1.58 5.56 -8.51
C SER A 26 -0.74 4.29 -8.41
N TYR A 27 -1.40 3.13 -8.28
CA TYR A 27 -0.73 1.83 -8.27
C TYR A 27 0.06 1.59 -9.56
N HIS A 28 -0.54 1.86 -10.72
CA HIS A 28 0.13 1.68 -12.00
C HIS A 28 1.36 2.59 -12.15
N LYS A 29 1.27 3.83 -11.65
CA LYS A 29 2.40 4.76 -11.69
C LYS A 29 3.54 4.31 -10.77
N MET A 30 3.25 3.76 -9.60
CA MET A 30 4.26 3.16 -8.73
C MET A 30 4.98 1.98 -9.41
N GLU A 31 4.23 1.08 -10.05
CA GLU A 31 4.80 -0.06 -10.79
C GLU A 31 5.75 0.39 -11.91
N GLN A 32 5.39 1.43 -12.67
CA GLN A 32 6.27 2.00 -13.69
C GLN A 32 7.57 2.57 -13.13
N ILE A 33 7.49 3.27 -11.98
CA ILE A 33 8.67 3.81 -11.29
C ILE A 33 9.56 2.67 -10.81
N MET A 34 9.00 1.63 -10.18
CA MET A 34 9.74 0.45 -9.74
C MET A 34 10.43 -0.24 -10.90
N ALA A 35 9.72 -0.50 -12.01
CA ALA A 35 10.32 -1.12 -13.20
C ALA A 35 11.50 -0.29 -13.75
N THR A 36 11.40 1.04 -13.71
CA THR A 36 12.48 1.93 -14.14
C THR A 36 13.70 1.84 -13.21
N LEU A 37 13.49 1.76 -11.91
CA LEU A 37 14.55 1.59 -10.91
C LEU A 37 15.23 0.22 -11.03
N GLU A 38 14.45 -0.85 -11.31
CA GLU A 38 14.99 -2.18 -11.58
C GLU A 38 15.90 -2.20 -12.82
N VAL A 39 15.47 -1.58 -13.92
CA VAL A 39 16.27 -1.47 -15.14
C VAL A 39 17.51 -0.60 -14.93
N SER A 40 17.43 0.42 -14.06
CA SER A 40 18.54 1.32 -13.76
C SER A 40 19.63 0.67 -12.88
N LEU A 41 19.50 -0.62 -12.52
CA LEU A 41 20.41 -1.36 -11.63
C LEU A 41 20.59 -0.71 -10.25
N ASP A 42 19.67 0.16 -9.85
CA ASP A 42 19.70 0.83 -8.56
C ASP A 42 19.19 -0.11 -7.46
N LYS A 43 20.06 -1.06 -7.09
CA LYS A 43 19.78 -2.08 -6.07
C LYS A 43 19.44 -1.48 -4.72
N GLU A 44 20.06 -0.37 -4.35
CA GLU A 44 19.84 0.27 -3.06
C GLU A 44 18.42 0.81 -2.95
N THR A 45 17.95 1.52 -3.98
CA THR A 45 16.57 2.01 -4.04
C THR A 45 15.56 0.85 -4.08
N MET A 46 15.84 -0.21 -4.85
CA MET A 46 14.97 -1.39 -4.92
C MET A 46 14.87 -2.15 -3.58
N ASP A 47 15.97 -2.26 -2.84
CA ASP A 47 15.98 -2.91 -1.54
C ASP A 47 15.27 -2.07 -0.46
N SER A 48 15.24 -0.74 -0.61
CA SER A 48 14.45 0.16 0.25
C SER A 48 12.95 0.00 -0.01
N ILE A 49 12.54 -0.02 -1.28
CA ILE A 49 11.13 -0.22 -1.68
C ILE A 49 10.60 -1.59 -1.22
N LYS A 50 11.40 -2.66 -1.39
CA LYS A 50 11.01 -4.00 -0.91
C LYS A 50 10.83 -4.06 0.59
N ARG A 51 11.69 -3.39 1.36
CA ARG A 51 11.54 -3.29 2.82
C ARG A 51 10.27 -2.54 3.19
N SER A 52 10.03 -1.38 2.58
CA SER A 52 8.79 -0.63 2.78
C SER A 52 7.53 -1.48 2.48
N LYS A 53 7.55 -2.29 1.42
CA LYS A 53 6.44 -3.22 1.12
C LYS A 53 6.24 -4.28 2.22
N VAL A 54 7.33 -4.85 2.74
CA VAL A 54 7.28 -5.83 3.84
C VAL A 54 6.76 -5.17 5.12
N ASP A 55 7.18 -3.95 5.42
CA ASP A 55 6.73 -3.18 6.60
C ASP A 55 5.23 -2.86 6.48
N MET A 56 4.76 -2.48 5.29
CA MET A 56 3.34 -2.27 4.99
C MET A 56 2.52 -3.57 5.14
N GLU A 57 3.02 -4.70 4.67
CA GLU A 57 2.36 -6.02 4.78
C GLU A 57 2.33 -6.53 6.23
N ASN A 58 3.35 -6.19 7.02
CA ASN A 58 3.44 -6.56 8.44
C ASN A 58 2.68 -5.60 9.37
N GLY A 59 2.24 -4.44 8.87
CA GLY A 59 1.53 -3.43 9.65
C GLY A 59 2.45 -2.58 10.54
N ASP A 60 3.76 -2.56 10.27
CA ASP A 60 4.74 -1.73 10.95
C ASP A 60 4.67 -0.29 10.40
N PHE A 61 3.57 0.40 10.70
CA PHE A 61 3.45 1.83 10.43
C PHE A 61 4.12 2.62 11.54
N VAL A 62 4.90 3.64 11.16
CA VAL A 62 5.27 4.71 12.09
C VAL A 62 4.10 5.69 12.09
N ASP A 63 3.51 5.90 13.26
CA ASP A 63 2.48 6.92 13.44
C ASP A 63 3.18 8.29 13.39
N CYS A 64 2.98 9.03 12.30
CA CYS A 64 3.66 10.30 12.06
C CYS A 64 2.64 11.40 11.81
N SER A 65 2.85 12.54 12.45
CA SER A 65 2.14 13.79 12.15
C SER A 65 2.57 14.37 10.80
N PHE A 66 1.71 15.21 10.22
CA PHE A 66 2.03 15.94 8.99
C PHE A 66 3.29 16.83 9.13
N ASP A 67 3.57 17.31 10.34
CA ASP A 67 4.75 18.13 10.61
C ASP A 67 6.04 17.30 10.50
N GLU A 68 6.04 16.07 11.03
CA GLU A 68 7.19 15.16 10.96
C GLU A 68 7.47 14.69 9.52
N ILE A 69 6.44 14.57 8.68
CA ILE A 69 6.62 14.26 7.25
C ILE A 69 7.31 15.40 6.50
N ASN A 70 6.97 16.66 6.83
CA ASN A 70 7.56 17.83 6.18
C ASN A 70 9.04 18.00 6.51
N ASP A 71 9.47 17.64 7.72
CA ASP A 71 10.86 17.73 8.15
C ASP A 71 11.78 16.71 7.44
N VAL A 72 11.24 15.56 7.04
CA VAL A 72 12.00 14.51 6.31
C VAL A 72 12.11 14.81 4.82
N LEU A 73 11.15 15.54 4.25
CA LEU A 73 11.10 15.89 2.82
C LEU A 73 11.78 17.23 2.48
N ALA A 74 12.29 17.96 3.48
CA ALA A 74 13.04 19.21 3.33
C ALA A 74 14.54 18.97 3.08
#